data_AF-A0A519EJU4-F1
#
_entry.id   AF-A0A519EJU4-F1
#
_cell.length_a   1.000
_cell.length_b   1.000
_cell.length_c   1.000
_cell.angle_alpha   90.00
_cell.angle_beta   90.00
_cell.angle_gamma   90.00
#
_symmetry.space_group_name_H-M   'P 1'
#
loop_
_entity.id
_entity.type
_entity.pdbx_description
1 polymer ?
#
loop_
_entity_poly.entity_id
_entity_poly.type
_entity_poly.pdbx_seq_one_letter_code
_entity_poly.pdbx_strand_id
1 'polypeptide(L)'
;GAGISTSSGIPDYRDSEGVRRGRQPMMFQEFLNAPEARRWGLPEVIQNAIAYQARPMQAPGNAIQPRIVAQALTLSAALENHGGATAQARQEVDGPLLDGIDLDALFAALPKVLEDDKAFAELLS
;
A
#
# COMPACT_ATOMS: atom_id res chain seq x y z
N GLY A 1 -30.86 16.82 15.06
CA GLY A 1 -29.61 16.63 14.30
C GLY A 1 -28.43 16.59 15.25
N ALA A 2 -27.20 16.40 14.76
CA ALA A 2 -26.00 16.30 15.60
C ALA A 2 -25.72 17.55 16.45
N GLY A 3 -26.29 18.72 16.10
CA GLY A 3 -26.25 19.95 16.90
C GLY A 3 -26.72 19.84 18.36
N ILE A 4 -27.54 18.85 18.71
CA ILE A 4 -28.02 18.64 20.09
C ILE A 4 -26.90 18.28 21.08
N SER A 5 -25.76 17.77 20.58
CA SER A 5 -24.64 17.29 21.39
C SER A 5 -23.42 18.23 21.39
N THR A 6 -23.54 19.41 20.76
CA THR A 6 -22.42 20.38 20.69
C THR A 6 -22.06 20.96 22.05
N SER A 7 -23.04 21.13 22.94
CA SER A 7 -22.85 21.61 24.31
C SER A 7 -22.12 20.62 25.23
N SER A 8 -22.03 19.35 24.86
CA SER A 8 -21.29 18.31 25.59
C SER A 8 -19.90 18.01 25.00
N GLY A 9 -19.41 18.88 24.09
CA GLY A 9 -18.08 18.75 23.48
C GLY A 9 -18.01 17.78 22.31
N ILE A 10 -19.15 17.23 21.86
CA ILE A 10 -19.21 16.39 20.66
C ILE A 10 -19.40 17.30 19.43
N PRO A 11 -18.46 17.31 18.46
CA PRO A 11 -18.57 18.18 17.30
C PRO A 11 -19.80 17.83 16.43
N ASP A 12 -20.51 18.86 15.96
CA ASP A 12 -21.45 18.68 14.85
C ASP A 12 -20.68 18.38 13.55
N TYR A 13 -21.36 17.73 12.60
CA TYR A 13 -20.82 17.45 11.27
C TYR A 13 -20.67 18.70 10.41
N ARG A 14 -21.40 19.79 10.72
CA ARG A 14 -21.36 21.04 9.97
C ARG A 14 -21.20 22.25 10.88
N ASP A 15 -20.62 23.31 10.35
CA ASP A 15 -20.56 24.61 11.03
C ASP A 15 -21.81 25.46 10.79
N SER A 16 -21.78 26.70 11.33
CA SER A 16 -22.86 27.68 11.18
C SER A 16 -23.14 28.06 9.73
N GLU A 17 -22.15 27.96 8.85
CA GLU A 17 -22.26 28.22 7.41
C GLU A 17 -22.62 26.96 6.61
N GLY A 18 -22.85 25.83 7.31
CA GLY A 18 -23.16 24.55 6.70
C GLY A 18 -21.94 23.80 6.14
N VAL A 19 -20.72 24.29 6.35
CA VAL A 19 -19.47 23.65 5.89
C VAL A 19 -19.17 22.45 6.76
N ARG A 20 -18.78 21.34 6.12
CA ARG A 20 -18.52 20.07 6.80
C ARG A 20 -17.27 20.16 7.68
N ARG A 21 -17.34 19.59 8.89
CA ARG A 21 -16.23 19.47 9.83
C ARG A 21 -15.81 18.00 9.96
N GLY A 22 -14.50 17.79 10.18
CA GLY A 22 -13.92 16.47 10.43
C GLY A 22 -13.55 15.69 9.17
N ARG A 23 -13.23 14.41 9.37
CA ARG A 23 -12.75 13.51 8.32
C ARG A 23 -13.88 13.20 7.31
N GLN A 24 -13.51 13.01 6.04
CA GLN A 24 -14.48 12.59 5.02
C GLN A 24 -15.14 11.27 5.44
N PRO A 25 -16.47 11.15 5.33
CA PRO A 25 -17.14 9.87 5.58
C PRO A 25 -16.64 8.85 4.56
N MET A 26 -16.34 7.64 5.04
CA MET A 26 -16.06 6.51 4.16
C MET A 26 -17.29 6.20 3.30
N MET A 27 -17.07 5.97 2.01
CA MET A 27 -18.13 5.57 1.09
C MET A 27 -18.55 4.12 1.32
N PHE A 28 -19.79 3.77 1.00
CA PHE A 28 -20.32 2.42 1.23
C PHE A 28 -19.53 1.32 0.51
N GLN A 29 -18.96 1.62 -0.66
CA GLN A 29 -18.13 0.68 -1.42
C GLN A 29 -16.69 0.56 -0.88
N GLU A 30 -16.22 1.52 -0.09
CA GLU A 30 -14.93 1.45 0.62
C GLU A 30 -15.08 0.74 1.98
N PHE A 31 -16.23 0.96 2.63
CA PHE A 31 -16.86 -0.06 3.46
C PHE A 31 -17.06 -1.32 2.60
N LEU A 32 -17.55 -2.47 3.03
CA LEU A 32 -17.46 -3.73 2.24
C LEU A 32 -16.02 -4.20 1.89
N ASN A 33 -15.23 -3.48 1.08
CA ASN A 33 -13.95 -3.92 0.50
C ASN A 33 -12.74 -3.86 1.45
N ALA A 34 -12.76 -3.09 2.54
CA ALA A 34 -11.64 -2.99 3.49
C ALA A 34 -12.06 -3.16 4.97
N PRO A 35 -12.49 -4.37 5.41
CA PRO A 35 -13.00 -4.61 6.78
C PRO A 35 -11.97 -4.37 7.88
N GLU A 36 -10.73 -4.77 7.66
CA GLU A 36 -9.63 -4.58 8.60
C GLU A 36 -9.30 -3.10 8.74
N ALA A 37 -9.25 -2.36 7.63
CA ALA A 37 -8.89 -0.95 7.64
C ALA A 37 -9.92 -0.08 8.38
N ARG A 38 -11.20 -0.47 8.33
CA ARG A 38 -12.31 0.14 9.08
C ARG A 38 -12.18 -0.05 10.57
N ARG A 39 -11.92 -1.29 11.00
CA ARG A 39 -11.84 -1.64 12.43
C ARG A 39 -10.74 -0.84 13.16
N TRP A 40 -9.73 -0.39 12.43
CA TRP A 40 -8.54 0.28 12.98
C TRP A 40 -8.43 1.76 12.60
N GLY A 41 -9.39 2.31 11.84
CA GLY A 41 -9.38 3.72 11.45
C GLY A 41 -8.16 4.15 10.62
N LEU A 42 -7.67 3.27 9.75
CA LEU A 42 -6.38 3.47 9.06
C LEU A 42 -6.40 4.70 8.12
N PRO A 43 -5.26 5.35 7.86
CA PRO A 43 -5.12 6.35 6.80
C PRO A 43 -5.57 5.83 5.42
N GLU A 44 -6.13 6.70 4.58
CA GLU A 44 -6.68 6.36 3.24
C GLU A 44 -5.67 5.62 2.36
N VAL A 45 -4.39 6.00 2.43
CA VAL A 45 -3.31 5.31 1.72
C VAL A 45 -3.19 3.83 2.09
N ILE A 46 -3.36 3.49 3.37
CA ILE A 46 -3.32 2.11 3.84
C ILE A 46 -4.62 1.37 3.48
N GLN A 47 -5.76 2.05 3.54
CA GLN A 47 -7.03 1.49 3.10
C GLN A 47 -6.97 1.07 1.62
N ASN A 48 -6.43 1.93 0.76
CA ASN A 48 -6.25 1.64 -0.67
C ASN A 48 -5.24 0.50 -0.89
N ALA A 49 -4.13 0.47 -0.16
CA ALA A 49 -3.18 -0.64 -0.22
C ALA A 49 -3.87 -1.99 0.05
N ILE A 50 -4.68 -2.08 1.10
CA ILE A 50 -5.42 -3.30 1.46
C ILE A 50 -6.48 -3.64 0.41
N ALA A 51 -7.30 -2.66 -0.01
CA ALA A 51 -8.42 -2.90 -0.92
C ALA A 51 -7.97 -3.35 -2.32
N TYR A 52 -6.84 -2.85 -2.80
CA TYR A 52 -6.37 -3.08 -4.17
C TYR A 52 -5.15 -4.00 -4.25
N GLN A 53 -4.70 -4.63 -3.16
CA GLN A 53 -3.52 -5.51 -3.17
C GLN A 53 -3.58 -6.61 -4.24
N ALA A 54 -4.76 -7.17 -4.50
CA ALA A 54 -4.95 -8.23 -5.51
C ALA A 54 -5.15 -7.67 -6.93
N ARG A 55 -5.44 -6.36 -7.06
CA ARG A 55 -5.70 -5.67 -8.33
C ARG A 55 -5.08 -4.27 -8.29
N PRO A 56 -3.75 -4.16 -8.15
CA PRO A 56 -3.08 -2.90 -7.86
C PRO A 56 -3.29 -1.84 -8.95
N MET A 57 -3.46 -2.28 -10.21
CA MET A 57 -3.74 -1.40 -11.36
C MET A 57 -5.14 -0.78 -11.34
N GLN A 58 -6.05 -1.25 -10.49
CA GLN A 58 -7.41 -0.72 -10.34
C GLN A 58 -7.54 0.29 -9.20
N ALA A 59 -6.43 0.62 -8.52
CA ALA A 59 -6.45 1.57 -7.41
C ALA A 59 -6.89 2.98 -7.88
N PRO A 60 -7.77 3.67 -7.13
CA PRO A 60 -8.30 4.97 -7.49
C PRO A 60 -7.24 6.06 -7.30
N GLY A 61 -7.28 7.07 -8.19
CA GLY A 61 -6.33 8.18 -8.20
C GLY A 61 -4.91 7.77 -8.57
N ASN A 62 -3.92 8.60 -8.25
CA ASN A 62 -2.49 8.29 -8.43
C ASN A 62 -1.92 7.48 -7.25
N ALA A 63 -2.71 6.58 -6.64
CA ALA A 63 -2.28 5.78 -5.50
C ALA A 63 -1.25 4.74 -5.93
N ILE A 64 0.04 5.07 -5.75
CA ILE A 64 1.18 4.21 -6.14
C ILE A 64 1.41 3.04 -5.20
N GLN A 65 0.90 3.11 -3.96
CA GLN A 65 1.26 2.19 -2.88
C GLN A 65 0.79 0.75 -3.11
N PRO A 66 -0.46 0.48 -3.56
CA PRO A 66 -0.87 -0.89 -3.89
C PRO A 66 0.02 -1.52 -4.95
N ARG A 67 0.43 -0.72 -5.95
CA ARG A 67 1.34 -1.16 -7.02
C ARG A 67 2.72 -1.48 -6.49
N ILE A 68 3.30 -0.62 -5.66
CA ILE A 68 4.61 -0.86 -5.04
C ILE A 68 4.60 -2.14 -4.20
N VAL A 69 3.56 -2.35 -3.38
CA VAL A 69 3.45 -3.56 -2.55
C VAL A 69 3.37 -4.81 -3.42
N ALA A 70 2.52 -4.80 -4.46
CA ALA A 70 2.42 -5.92 -5.38
C ALA A 70 3.74 -6.20 -6.12
N GLN A 71 4.43 -5.15 -6.61
CA GLN A 71 5.74 -5.28 -7.25
C GLN A 71 6.77 -5.89 -6.30
N ALA A 72 6.82 -5.43 -5.04
CA ALA A 72 7.74 -5.96 -4.02
C ALA A 72 7.46 -7.44 -3.71
N LEU A 73 6.20 -7.82 -3.56
CA LEU A 73 5.82 -9.23 -3.32
C LEU A 73 6.18 -10.13 -4.50
N THR A 74 5.89 -9.69 -5.73
CA THR A 74 6.26 -10.42 -6.94
C THR A 74 7.77 -10.57 -7.07
N LEU A 75 8.54 -9.51 -6.78
CA LEU A 75 9.99 -9.57 -6.80
C LEU A 75 10.54 -10.52 -5.72
N SER A 76 10.06 -10.42 -4.48
CA SER A 76 10.49 -11.30 -3.37
C SER A 76 10.27 -12.76 -3.73
N ALA A 77 9.08 -13.11 -4.23
CA ALA A 77 8.76 -14.47 -4.62
C ALA A 77 9.69 -15.00 -5.72
N ALA A 78 9.99 -14.18 -6.75
CA ALA A 78 10.90 -14.59 -7.81
C ALA A 78 12.35 -14.78 -7.31
N LEU A 79 12.82 -13.90 -6.42
CA LEU A 79 14.14 -14.05 -5.79
C LEU A 79 14.21 -15.34 -4.96
N GLU A 80 13.17 -15.65 -4.20
CA GLU A 80 13.08 -16.91 -3.43
C GLU A 80 13.06 -18.14 -4.35
N ASN A 81 12.23 -18.12 -5.40
CA ASN A 81 12.05 -19.22 -6.34
C ASN A 81 13.34 -19.59 -7.09
N HIS A 82 14.21 -18.60 -7.37
CA HIS A 82 15.43 -18.80 -8.14
C HIS A 82 16.72 -18.59 -7.34
N GLY A 83 16.64 -18.51 -6.01
CA GLY A 83 17.80 -18.42 -5.13
C GLY A 83 18.58 -17.10 -5.22
N GLY A 84 17.90 -15.99 -5.52
CA GLY A 84 18.46 -14.64 -5.55
C GLY A 84 18.24 -13.92 -6.88
N ALA A 85 19.03 -12.85 -7.11
CA ALA A 85 18.94 -11.98 -8.29
C ALA A 85 19.53 -12.63 -9.54
N THR A 86 18.91 -13.71 -10.00
CA THR A 86 19.33 -14.49 -11.17
C THR A 86 18.65 -13.99 -12.46
N ALA A 87 19.14 -14.44 -13.62
CA ALA A 87 18.50 -14.16 -14.90
C ALA A 87 17.09 -14.76 -15.00
N GLN A 88 16.85 -15.90 -14.35
CA GLN A 88 15.55 -16.56 -14.28
C GLN A 88 14.57 -15.76 -13.42
N ALA A 89 14.99 -15.26 -12.25
CA ALA A 89 14.18 -14.36 -11.44
C ALA A 89 13.80 -13.09 -12.20
N ARG A 90 14.75 -12.50 -12.95
CA ARG A 90 14.49 -11.34 -13.81
C ARG A 90 13.42 -11.66 -14.86
N GLN A 91 13.54 -12.79 -15.52
CA GLN A 91 12.59 -13.20 -16.56
C GLN A 91 11.19 -13.48 -15.98
N GLU A 92 11.09 -14.04 -14.78
CA GLU A 92 9.80 -14.32 -14.12
C GLU A 92 9.02 -13.05 -13.80
N VAL A 93 9.71 -11.97 -13.40
CA VAL A 93 9.07 -10.71 -13.04
C VAL A 93 8.84 -9.77 -14.23
N ASP A 94 9.33 -10.14 -15.42
CA ASP A 94 9.13 -9.38 -16.64
C ASP A 94 7.65 -9.46 -17.07
N GLY A 95 6.90 -8.39 -16.81
CA GLY A 95 5.49 -8.32 -17.12
C GLY A 95 4.80 -7.02 -16.72
N PRO A 96 3.50 -6.87 -17.04
CA PRO A 96 2.78 -5.59 -17.00
C PRO A 96 2.77 -4.89 -15.64
N LEU A 97 2.92 -5.64 -14.55
CA LEU A 97 2.98 -5.07 -13.20
C LEU A 97 4.26 -4.22 -13.00
N LEU A 98 5.37 -4.65 -13.60
CA LEU A 98 6.68 -4.00 -13.49
C LEU A 98 6.97 -3.04 -14.64
N ASP A 99 6.02 -2.81 -15.56
CA ASP A 99 6.17 -1.84 -16.66
C ASP A 99 6.61 -0.45 -16.17
N GLY A 100 7.68 0.07 -16.76
CA GLY A 100 8.27 1.35 -16.39
C GLY A 100 9.31 1.28 -15.26
N ILE A 101 9.60 0.09 -14.73
CA ILE A 101 10.77 -0.15 -13.89
C ILE A 101 11.93 -0.56 -14.79
N ASP A 102 13.10 0.05 -14.59
CA ASP A 102 14.35 -0.41 -15.19
C ASP A 102 14.81 -1.69 -14.47
N LEU A 103 14.39 -2.83 -15.01
CA LEU A 103 14.72 -4.15 -14.44
C LEU A 103 16.22 -4.46 -14.53
N ASP A 104 16.92 -3.93 -15.53
CA ASP A 104 18.37 -4.11 -15.65
C ASP A 104 19.10 -3.40 -14.51
N ALA A 105 18.77 -2.13 -14.28
CA ALA A 105 19.33 -1.36 -13.17
C ALA A 105 18.95 -1.95 -11.81
N LEU A 106 17.70 -2.41 -11.65
CA LEU A 106 17.22 -3.04 -10.42
C LEU A 106 18.02 -4.32 -10.10
N PHE A 107 18.11 -5.25 -11.05
CA PHE A 107 18.81 -6.52 -10.84
C PHE A 107 20.33 -6.35 -10.70
N ALA A 108 20.91 -5.30 -11.27
CA ALA A 108 22.31 -4.94 -11.01
C ALA A 108 22.54 -4.46 -9.56
N ALA A 109 21.55 -3.79 -8.95
CA ALA A 109 21.66 -3.26 -7.59
C ALA A 109 21.30 -4.29 -6.49
N LEU A 110 20.39 -5.23 -6.78
CA LEU A 110 19.85 -6.19 -5.81
C LEU A 110 20.91 -7.01 -5.04
N PRO A 111 21.99 -7.56 -5.66
CA PRO A 111 22.97 -8.37 -4.94
C PRO A 111 23.57 -7.66 -3.74
N LYS A 112 23.96 -6.39 -3.91
CA LYS A 112 24.53 -5.58 -2.83
C LYS A 112 23.51 -5.33 -1.71
N VAL A 113 22.27 -5.02 -2.07
CA VAL A 113 21.20 -4.77 -1.09
C VAL A 113 20.92 -6.01 -0.24
N LEU A 114 20.89 -7.19 -0.87
CA LEU A 114 20.67 -8.46 -0.19
C LEU A 114 21.84 -8.84 0.73
N GLU A 115 23.08 -8.55 0.31
CA GLU A 115 24.26 -8.72 1.17
C GLU A 115 24.24 -7.79 2.38
N ASP A 116 23.90 -6.51 2.17
CA ASP A 116 23.81 -5.52 3.25
C ASP A 116 22.71 -5.90 4.26
N ASP A 117 21.55 -6.38 3.79
CA ASP A 117 20.44 -6.84 4.65
C ASP A 117 20.82 -8.08 5.46
N LYS A 118 21.51 -9.04 4.84
CA LYS A 118 22.03 -10.21 5.55
C LYS A 118 23.03 -9.82 6.64
N ALA A 119 23.95 -8.90 6.34
CA ALA A 119 24.91 -8.39 7.31
C ALA A 119 24.21 -7.67 8.48
N PHE A 120 23.12 -6.97 8.21
CA PHE A 120 22.29 -6.36 9.25
C PHE A 120 21.57 -7.41 10.11
N ALA A 121 21.01 -8.47 9.51
CA ALA A 121 20.36 -9.55 10.23
C ALA A 121 21.33 -10.30 11.16
N GLU A 122 22.57 -10.54 10.71
CA GLU A 122 23.63 -11.17 11.52
C GLU A 122 24.08 -10.28 12.70
N LEU A 123 23.96 -8.94 12.58
CA LEU A 123 24.22 -8.03 13.69
C LEU A 123 23.13 -8.07 14.78
N LEU A 124 21.92 -8.47 14.41
CA LEU A 124 20.77 -8.56 15.32
C LEU A 124 20.58 -9.94 15.97
N SER A 125 21.30 -10.97 15.50
CA SER A 125 21.26 -12.35 16.01
C SER A 125 22.28 -12.60 17.11
#